data_AF-A0NE79-F1
#
_entry.id   AF-A0NE79-F1
#
_cell.length_a   1.000
_cell.length_b   1.000
_cell.length_c   1.000
_cell.angle_alpha   90.00
_cell.angle_beta   90.00
_cell.angle_gamma   90.00
#
_symmetry.space_group_name_H-M   'P 1'
#
loop_
_entity.id
_entity.type
_entity.pdbx_description
1 polymer ?
#
loop_
_entity_poly.entity_id
_entity_poly.type
_entity_poly.pdbx_seq_one_letter_code
_entity_poly.pdbx_strand_id
1 'polypeptide(L)'
;MLVPKGDQFGVEYDLFAMLSDHEQDRVNPLFDERTDCNDAHSFCGLRDRTYPDARNMGFPLDRRVANTVRSFQDFVAPYQNMRVATIKIRFTNTVVART
;
A
#
# COMPACT_ATOMS: atom_id res chain seq x y z
N MET A 1 -6.61 2.30 -12.40
CA MET A 1 -5.20 2.17 -12.80
C MET A 1 -4.35 1.77 -11.59
N LEU A 2 -4.67 0.62 -10.96
CA LEU A 2 -4.05 0.21 -9.69
C LEU A 2 -2.66 -0.42 -9.88
N VAL A 3 -2.54 -1.27 -10.91
CA VAL A 3 -1.32 -2.00 -11.21
C VAL A 3 -0.56 -1.28 -12.33
N PRO A 4 0.77 -1.10 -12.22
CA PRO A 4 1.59 -0.58 -13.32
C PRO A 4 1.41 -1.40 -14.60
N LYS A 5 1.61 -0.77 -15.76
CA LYS A 5 1.45 -1.44 -17.06
C LYS A 5 2.31 -2.70 -17.19
N GLY A 6 3.55 -2.65 -16.72
CA GLY A 6 4.56 -3.70 -16.94
C GLY A 6 4.98 -3.80 -18.41
N ASP A 7 5.60 -4.93 -18.76
CA ASP A 7 6.02 -5.26 -20.12
C ASP A 7 5.58 -6.68 -20.51
N GLN A 8 5.80 -7.07 -21.77
CA GLN A 8 5.42 -8.39 -22.28
C GLN A 8 6.25 -9.54 -21.69
N PHE A 9 7.46 -9.25 -21.20
CA PHE A 9 8.38 -10.24 -20.60
C PHE A 9 8.09 -10.47 -19.10
N GLY A 10 7.34 -9.55 -18.52
CA GLY A 10 7.01 -9.37 -17.12
C GLY A 10 8.12 -8.67 -16.34
N VAL A 11 7.71 -7.69 -15.52
CA VAL A 11 8.57 -6.93 -14.63
C VAL A 11 8.41 -7.45 -13.20
N GLU A 12 9.52 -7.67 -12.51
CA GLU A 12 9.52 -8.10 -11.12
C GLU A 12 9.31 -6.91 -10.17
N TYR A 13 8.47 -7.12 -9.17
CA TYR A 13 8.17 -6.17 -8.11
C TYR A 13 8.17 -6.88 -6.76
N ASP A 14 8.52 -6.16 -5.71
CA ASP A 14 8.39 -6.63 -4.34
C ASP A 14 7.04 -6.17 -3.76
N LEU A 15 6.13 -7.13 -3.57
CA LEU A 15 4.86 -6.90 -2.88
C LEU A 15 5.11 -6.88 -1.38
N PHE A 16 4.89 -5.73 -0.75
CA PHE A 16 5.02 -5.53 0.69
C PHE A 16 3.66 -5.51 1.37
N ALA A 17 3.56 -6.22 2.49
CA ALA A 17 2.42 -6.18 3.39
C ALA A 17 2.89 -5.99 4.83
N MET A 18 2.16 -5.17 5.58
CA MET A 18 2.42 -4.86 6.99
C MET A 18 1.11 -4.89 7.78
N LEU A 19 1.18 -5.42 9.00
CA LEU A 19 0.11 -5.32 9.98
C LEU A 19 0.56 -4.37 11.10
N SER A 20 0.02 -3.16 11.12
CA SER A 20 0.29 -2.17 12.16
C SER A 20 -0.68 -2.29 13.35
N ASP A 21 -0.32 -1.65 14.46
CA ASP A 21 -1.13 -1.63 15.68
C ASP A 21 -2.30 -0.65 15.56
N HIS A 22 -3.52 -1.18 15.54
CA HIS A 22 -4.76 -0.40 15.40
C HIS A 22 -4.88 0.73 16.42
N GLU A 23 -4.42 0.53 17.65
CA GLU A 23 -4.53 1.54 18.70
C GLU A 23 -3.71 2.80 18.40
N GLN A 24 -2.66 2.66 17.58
CA GLN A 24 -1.79 3.76 17.15
C GLN A 24 -2.22 4.39 15.81
N ASP A 25 -3.04 3.69 15.04
CA ASP A 25 -3.45 4.11 13.69
C ASP A 25 -4.85 4.74 13.68
N ARG A 26 -5.73 4.33 14.60
CA ARG A 26 -7.14 4.76 14.59
C ARG A 26 -7.30 6.27 14.81
N VAL A 27 -8.19 6.87 14.03
CA VAL A 27 -8.67 8.24 14.22
C VAL A 27 -10.17 8.19 14.49
N ASN A 28 -10.62 8.82 15.58
CA ASN A 28 -12.04 8.90 15.91
C ASN A 28 -12.70 10.13 15.25
N PRO A 29 -13.92 10.01 14.71
CA PRO A 29 -14.77 8.81 14.67
C PRO A 29 -14.34 7.81 13.58
N LEU A 30 -14.54 6.52 13.86
CA LEU A 30 -14.36 5.45 12.86
C LEU A 30 -15.31 5.67 11.66
N PHE A 31 -14.87 5.22 10.49
CA PHE A 31 -15.63 5.32 9.24
C PHE A 31 -15.90 3.93 8.65
N ASP A 32 -16.92 3.84 7.81
CA ASP A 32 -17.24 2.63 7.04
C ASP A 32 -16.90 2.87 5.57
N GLU A 33 -15.98 2.06 5.05
CA GLU A 33 -15.57 2.06 3.64
C GLU A 33 -16.69 1.66 2.69
N ARG A 34 -17.73 0.94 3.18
CA ARG A 34 -18.87 0.53 2.36
C ARG A 34 -19.90 1.64 2.15
N THR A 35 -19.76 2.75 2.87
CA THR A 35 -20.62 3.93 2.68
C THR A 35 -20.11 4.74 1.49
N ASP A 36 -21.03 5.32 0.72
CA ASP A 36 -20.72 6.07 -0.50
C ASP A 36 -19.59 7.10 -0.31
N CYS A 37 -18.64 7.09 -1.25
CA CYS A 37 -17.48 8.01 -1.35
C CYS A 37 -16.40 7.89 -0.26
N ASN A 38 -16.37 6.81 0.54
CA ASN A 38 -15.29 6.56 1.52
C ASN A 38 -14.23 5.55 1.03
N ASP A 39 -14.38 5.01 -0.17
CA ASP A 39 -13.56 3.94 -0.75
C ASP A 39 -12.22 4.42 -1.35
N ALA A 40 -12.05 5.73 -1.54
CA ALA A 40 -10.84 6.34 -2.10
C ALA A 40 -10.00 7.15 -1.08
N HIS A 41 -10.13 6.82 0.21
CA HIS A 41 -9.55 7.61 1.29
C HIS A 41 -8.02 7.69 1.28
N SER A 42 -7.32 6.73 0.67
CA SER A 42 -5.85 6.74 0.60
C SER A 42 -5.25 7.94 -0.15
N PHE A 43 -5.99 8.52 -1.10
CA PHE A 43 -5.55 9.73 -1.83
C PHE A 43 -6.44 10.95 -1.57
N CYS A 44 -7.73 10.74 -1.32
CA CYS A 44 -8.68 11.84 -1.18
C CYS A 44 -9.01 12.17 0.28
N GLY A 45 -8.60 11.34 1.24
CA GLY A 45 -9.11 11.39 2.60
C GLY A 45 -10.63 11.14 2.63
N LEU A 46 -11.26 11.64 3.68
CA LEU A 46 -12.71 11.56 3.86
C LEU A 46 -13.33 12.94 3.71
N ARG A 47 -14.48 13.00 3.06
CA ARG A 47 -15.20 14.26 2.88
C ARG A 47 -15.65 14.82 4.23
N ASP A 48 -15.32 16.09 4.49
CA ASP A 48 -15.69 16.84 5.70
C ASP A 48 -15.25 16.16 7.02
N ARG A 49 -14.20 15.32 6.96
CA ARG A 49 -13.69 14.53 8.09
C ARG A 49 -12.16 14.54 8.11
N THR A 50 -11.59 14.11 9.23
CA THR A 50 -10.16 13.88 9.37
C THR A 50 -9.71 12.68 8.55
N TYR A 51 -8.44 12.68 8.16
CA TYR A 51 -7.84 11.53 7.49
C TYR A 51 -7.91 10.29 8.42
N PRO A 52 -8.31 9.11 7.93
CA PRO A 52 -8.69 7.99 8.78
C PRO A 52 -7.52 7.19 9.39
N ASP A 53 -6.28 7.60 9.12
CA ASP A 53 -5.06 7.02 9.69
C ASP A 53 -4.25 8.13 10.39
N ALA A 54 -3.87 7.89 11.65
CA ALA A 54 -3.10 8.82 12.45
C ALA A 54 -1.62 8.88 12.04
N ARG A 55 -1.14 7.93 11.23
CA ARG A 55 0.24 7.89 10.72
C ARG A 55 0.47 8.92 9.63
N ASN A 56 1.75 9.19 9.36
CA ASN A 56 2.14 9.96 8.20
C ASN A 56 1.74 9.22 6.91
N MET A 57 1.16 9.93 5.93
CA MET A 57 0.85 9.35 4.62
C MET A 57 2.12 8.78 3.97
N GLY A 58 2.09 7.49 3.63
CA GLY A 58 3.25 6.74 3.12
C GLY A 58 3.96 5.86 4.16
N PHE A 59 3.49 5.85 5.41
CA PHE A 59 4.01 4.95 6.44
C PHE A 59 3.99 3.48 5.99
N PRO A 60 5.04 2.68 6.27
CA PRO A 60 6.27 3.01 7.01
C PRO A 60 7.44 3.51 6.12
N LEU A 61 7.19 3.78 4.84
CA LEU A 61 8.21 4.09 3.83
C LEU A 61 8.38 5.60 3.56
N ASP A 62 7.66 6.44 4.31
CA ASP A 62 7.76 7.90 4.24
C ASP A 62 9.10 8.44 4.76
N ARG A 63 9.78 7.66 5.62
CA ARG A 63 11.04 8.04 6.26
C ARG A 63 12.22 7.23 5.75
N ARG A 64 13.41 7.82 5.83
CA ARG A 64 14.66 7.12 5.53
C ARG A 64 14.91 6.02 6.56
N VAL A 65 15.25 4.84 6.06
CA VAL A 65 15.70 3.70 6.86
C VAL A 65 17.12 3.93 7.40
N ALA A 66 17.51 3.16 8.42
CA ALA A 66 18.86 3.20 8.95
C ALA A 66 19.90 2.85 7.86
N ASN A 67 21.07 3.48 7.92
CA ASN A 67 22.15 3.28 6.94
C ASN A 67 22.67 1.82 6.86
N THR A 68 22.30 0.98 7.82
CA THR A 68 22.64 -0.45 7.86
C THR A 68 21.76 -1.29 6.93
N VAL A 69 20.58 -0.80 6.56
CA VAL A 69 19.61 -1.51 5.71
C VAL A 69 20.02 -1.36 4.25
N ARG A 70 20.29 -2.48 3.55
CA ARG A 70 20.74 -2.47 2.15
C ARG A 70 19.74 -3.07 1.17
N SER A 71 18.83 -3.92 1.66
CA SER A 71 17.78 -4.54 0.88
C SER A 71 16.42 -4.40 1.56
N PHE A 72 15.36 -4.67 0.81
CA PHE A 72 14.01 -4.66 1.36
C PHE A 72 13.76 -5.85 2.30
N GLN A 73 14.46 -6.96 2.06
CA GLN A 73 14.51 -8.12 2.96
C GLN A 73 15.14 -7.74 4.30
N ASP A 74 16.23 -6.95 4.31
CA ASP A 74 16.85 -6.46 5.56
C ASP A 74 15.92 -5.53 6.33
N PHE A 75 15.11 -4.74 5.62
CA PHE A 75 14.14 -3.83 6.25
C PHE A 75 13.07 -4.61 7.02
N VAL A 76 12.54 -5.69 6.44
CA VAL A 76 11.46 -6.48 7.06
C VAL A 76 11.96 -7.53 8.04
N ALA A 77 13.23 -7.97 7.95
CA ALA A 77 13.79 -9.05 8.77
C ALA A 77 13.60 -8.88 10.29
N PRO A 78 13.69 -7.67 10.88
CA PRO A 78 13.45 -7.47 12.32
C PRO A 78 11.98 -7.55 12.74
N TYR A 79 11.04 -7.43 11.80
CA TYR A 79 9.61 -7.21 12.06
C TYR A 79 8.77 -8.44 11.66
N GLN A 80 8.18 -9.13 12.63
CA GLN A 80 7.34 -10.31 12.38
C GLN A 80 5.99 -9.98 11.74
N ASN A 81 5.55 -8.72 11.85
CA ASN A 81 4.32 -8.21 11.28
C ASN A 81 4.48 -7.68 9.84
N MET A 82 5.67 -7.81 9.25
CA MET A 82 5.96 -7.38 7.88
C MET A 82 6.38 -8.57 7.03
N ARG A 83 5.97 -8.56 5.75
CA ARG A 83 6.42 -9.57 4.78
C ARG A 83 6.54 -8.97 3.38
N VAL A 84 7.52 -9.47 2.65
CA VAL A 84 7.72 -9.18 1.22
C VAL A 84 7.58 -10.47 0.41
N ALA A 85 6.95 -10.37 -0.77
CA ALA A 85 6.87 -11.42 -1.76
C ALA A 85 7.19 -10.87 -3.15
N THR A 86 8.09 -11.53 -3.86
CA THR A 86 8.39 -11.16 -5.25
C THR A 86 7.26 -11.61 -6.17
N ILE A 87 6.71 -10.66 -6.92
CA ILE A 87 5.64 -10.86 -7.90
C ILE A 87 6.09 -10.40 -9.27
N LYS A 88 5.46 -10.95 -10.32
CA LYS A 88 5.77 -10.59 -11.71
C LYS A 88 4.52 -10.03 -12.40
N ILE A 89 4.60 -8.78 -12.83
CA ILE A 89 3.52 -8.10 -13.56
C ILE A 89 3.81 -8.20 -15.05
N ARG A 90 2.91 -8.84 -15.82
CA ARG A 90 3.05 -9.03 -17.27
C ARG A 90 1.94 -8.33 -18.03
N PHE A 91 2.33 -7.47 -18.97
CA PHE A 91 1.44 -6.83 -19.92
C PHE A 91 1.03 -7.81 -21.02
N THR A 92 -0.27 -7.90 -21.31
CA THR A 92 -0.79 -8.65 -22.46
C THR A 92 -1.33 -7.65 -23.47
N ASN A 93 -0.75 -7.63 -24.67
CA ASN A 93 -1.10 -6.66 -25.72
C ASN A 93 -2.38 -7.06 -26.46
N THR A 94 -3.50 -7.09 -25.75
CA THR A 94 -4.83 -7.44 -26.27
C THR A 94 -5.85 -6.42 -25.80
N VAL A 95 -6.75 -6.00 -26.70
CA VAL A 95 -7.86 -5.11 -26.36
C VAL A 95 -9.07 -5.96 -25.96
N VAL A 96 -9.56 -5.78 -24.74
CA VAL A 96 -10.73 -6.49 -24.20
C VAL A 96 -11.87 -5.49 -24.04
N ALA A 97 -13.03 -5.78 -24.63
CA ALA A 97 -14.21 -4.93 -24.47
C ALA A 97 -14.80 -5.07 -23.05
N ARG A 98 -15.28 -3.96 -22.47
CA ARG A 98 -15.98 -3.99 -21.19
C ARG A 98 -17.34 -4.65 -21.41
N THR A 99 -17.60 -5.75 -20.70
CA THR A 99 -18.94 -6.34 -20.59
C THR A 99 -19.73 -5.68 -19.47
#